data_AF-A0A835UAW9-F1
#
_entry.id   AF-A0A835UAW9-F1
#
_cell.length_a   1.000
_cell.length_b   1.000
_cell.length_c   1.000
_cell.angle_alpha   90.00
_cell.angle_beta   90.00
_cell.angle_gamma   90.00
#
_symmetry.space_group_name_H-M   'P 1'
#
loop_
_entity.id
_entity.type
_entity.pdbx_description
1 polymer ?
#
loop_
_entity_poly.entity_id
_entity_poly.type
_entity_poly.pdbx_seq_one_letter_code
_entity_poly.pdbx_strand_id
1 'polypeptide(L)'
;MRIPELYDSSYQALFGSPQKIIKLDLTNEKQLSRPENMIQNDVEHGSSFIEKDSFSCESLIVNSTEVLSHENPSKASLGGCVWDIFRRQDIPKLTEYLRRHWKEFRHFDQSPIDSVIHPIHDQTLFLDKRHKQQLKKEYNVEPWSFEQHLGEAVFIPAGCPHQVRNRQSCIKVALDFVSPENLWECVRLTEEFRLLPKIHRAKEDKLEVKKMAVYAMVAAIKELKDLNSNTR
;
A
#
# COMPACT_ATOMS: atom_id res chain seq x y z
N MET A 1 15.96 -5.76 16.20
CA MET A 1 14.76 -5.39 15.44
C MET A 1 14.84 -6.13 14.11
N ARG A 2 14.06 -7.21 13.94
CA ARG A 2 14.16 -8.07 12.75
C ARG A 2 13.29 -7.41 11.66
N ILE A 3 13.91 -6.90 10.61
CA ILE A 3 13.22 -6.45 9.40
C ILE A 3 12.48 -7.68 8.88
N PRO A 4 11.13 -7.69 8.79
CA PRO A 4 10.41 -8.81 8.20
C PRO A 4 10.92 -9.00 6.77
N GLU A 5 11.18 -10.26 6.43
CA GLU A 5 11.66 -10.72 5.12
C GLU A 5 11.07 -9.90 3.98
N LEU A 6 11.98 -9.42 3.12
CA LEU A 6 11.65 -8.70 1.90
C LEU A 6 10.70 -9.57 1.06
N TYR A 7 9.40 -9.29 1.14
CA TYR A 7 8.46 -9.70 0.11
C TYR A 7 9.07 -9.29 -1.23
N ASP A 8 9.07 -10.20 -2.21
CA ASP A 8 9.45 -9.82 -3.57
C ASP A 8 8.62 -8.58 -3.96
N SER A 9 9.31 -7.46 -4.19
CA SER A 9 8.72 -6.18 -4.57
C SER A 9 7.80 -6.29 -5.78
N SER A 10 7.91 -7.37 -6.55
CA SER A 10 7.07 -7.66 -7.70
C SER A 10 5.63 -8.05 -7.34
N TYR A 11 5.34 -8.51 -6.12
CA TYR A 11 3.99 -8.83 -5.67
C TYR A 11 3.64 -8.13 -4.35
N GLN A 12 2.53 -7.41 -4.35
CA GLN A 12 1.87 -6.95 -3.13
C GLN A 12 0.59 -7.77 -2.95
N ALA A 13 0.54 -8.54 -1.85
CA ALA A 13 -0.61 -9.36 -1.47
C ALA A 13 -1.85 -8.52 -1.13
N LEU A 14 -2.98 -9.19 -0.90
CA LEU A 14 -4.24 -8.54 -0.56
C LEU A 14 -4.12 -7.64 0.67
N PHE A 15 -4.58 -6.39 0.56
CA PHE A 15 -4.63 -5.44 1.66
C PHE A 15 -5.98 -4.72 1.73
N GLY A 16 -6.66 -4.81 2.87
CA GLY A 16 -7.82 -3.98 3.20
C GLY A 16 -7.35 -2.80 4.03
N SER A 17 -7.46 -1.57 3.52
CA SER A 17 -6.77 -0.42 4.11
C SER A 17 -7.61 0.84 4.19
N PRO A 18 -7.11 1.87 4.92
CA PRO A 18 -7.44 3.27 4.66
C PRO A 18 -7.55 3.62 3.18
N GLN A 19 -8.26 4.70 2.89
CA GLN A 19 -8.32 5.26 1.53
C GLN A 19 -6.94 5.76 1.10
N LYS A 20 -6.54 5.46 -0.14
CA LYS A 20 -5.18 5.77 -0.64
C LYS A 20 -5.18 6.34 -2.04
N ILE A 21 -4.17 7.16 -2.31
CA ILE A 21 -3.72 7.49 -3.66
C ILE A 21 -2.31 6.95 -3.85
N ILE A 22 -2.05 6.26 -4.96
CA ILE A 22 -0.77 5.63 -5.24
C ILE A 22 -0.28 6.05 -6.62
N LYS A 23 0.79 6.85 -6.65
CA LYS A 23 1.43 7.30 -7.89
C LYS A 23 2.59 6.37 -8.24
N LEU A 24 2.63 5.93 -9.50
CA LEU A 24 3.71 5.10 -10.02
C LEU A 24 4.81 5.96 -10.63
N ASP A 25 6.04 5.64 -10.22
CA ASP A 25 7.27 6.09 -10.82
C ASP A 25 8.13 4.87 -11.25
N LEU A 26 9.05 5.04 -12.19
CA LEU A 26 9.95 3.98 -12.63
C LEU A 26 11.37 4.28 -12.16
N THR A 27 12.06 3.28 -11.63
CA THR A 27 13.51 3.41 -11.44
C THR A 27 14.16 3.49 -12.81
N ASN A 28 14.83 4.60 -13.11
CA ASN A 28 15.82 4.59 -14.18
C ASN A 28 16.97 3.65 -13.74
N GLU A 29 16.98 2.43 -14.26
CA GLU A 29 18.03 1.43 -13.98
C GLU A 29 19.44 1.86 -14.41
N LYS A 30 19.62 3.05 -14.99
CA LYS A 30 20.93 3.61 -15.36
C LYS A 30 21.75 4.21 -14.20
N GLN A 31 21.24 4.26 -12.97
CA GLN A 31 22.01 4.84 -11.83
C GLN A 31 22.41 3.88 -10.71
N LEU A 32 22.13 2.58 -10.80
CA LEU A 32 22.68 1.59 -9.85
C LEU A 32 23.74 0.71 -10.53
N SER A 33 24.87 1.29 -10.92
CA SER A 33 26.08 0.51 -11.14
C SER A 33 26.55 -0.03 -9.79
N ARG A 34 26.50 -1.37 -9.63
CA ARG A 34 27.13 -2.11 -8.52
C ARG A 34 28.53 -1.55 -8.24
N PRO A 35 28.90 -1.18 -7.01
CA PRO A 35 30.31 -1.06 -6.68
C PRO A 35 30.90 -2.48 -6.69
N GLU A 36 31.72 -2.76 -7.70
CA GLU A 36 32.66 -3.87 -7.65
C GLU A 36 33.69 -3.59 -6.54
N ASN A 37 34.04 -4.64 -5.80
CA ASN A 37 35.03 -4.72 -4.71
C ASN A 37 34.51 -4.46 -3.28
N MET A 38 33.93 -5.48 -2.66
CA MET A 38 34.02 -5.65 -1.22
C MET A 38 35.23 -6.54 -0.91
N ILE A 39 36.33 -5.91 -0.50
CA ILE A 39 37.37 -6.56 0.29
C ILE A 39 36.78 -6.75 1.69
N GLN A 40 36.72 -8.00 2.10
CA GLN A 40 36.30 -8.46 3.40
C GLN A 40 37.30 -7.99 4.47
N ASN A 41 36.84 -7.24 5.46
CA ASN A 41 37.57 -7.01 6.72
C ASN A 41 36.55 -6.87 7.85
N ASP A 42 36.68 -7.77 8.82
CA ASP A 42 36.00 -7.77 10.12
C ASP A 42 36.32 -6.50 10.92
N VAL A 43 35.35 -5.89 11.62
CA VAL A 43 35.56 -5.27 12.95
C VAL A 43 34.25 -5.27 13.77
N GLU A 44 34.46 -5.52 15.05
CA GLU A 44 33.60 -5.57 16.23
C GLU A 44 32.73 -4.34 16.57
N HIS A 45 31.73 -4.62 17.42
CA HIS A 45 31.14 -3.82 18.51
C HIS A 45 31.43 -2.31 18.61
N GLY A 46 30.35 -1.53 18.68
CA GLY A 46 30.40 -0.18 19.26
C GLY A 46 29.06 0.57 19.20
N SER A 47 28.45 0.81 20.37
CA SER A 47 27.29 1.70 20.54
C SER A 47 27.66 3.17 20.37
N SER A 48 26.77 3.99 19.82
CA SER A 48 26.34 5.28 20.44
C SER A 48 25.35 6.06 19.57
N PHE A 49 24.53 6.82 20.28
CA PHE A 49 23.57 7.85 19.85
C PHE A 49 24.24 9.05 19.16
N ILE A 50 23.57 9.70 18.19
CA ILE A 50 23.45 11.17 17.93
C ILE A 50 22.19 11.34 17.04
N GLU A 51 21.07 11.92 17.52
CA GLU A 51 20.66 13.33 17.61
C GLU A 51 20.01 13.89 16.31
N LYS A 52 18.95 14.67 16.53
CA LYS A 52 18.02 15.25 15.55
C LYS A 52 18.73 16.29 14.69
N ASP A 53 18.41 16.33 13.40
CA ASP A 53 18.42 17.59 12.65
C ASP A 53 17.25 17.70 11.67
N SER A 54 16.62 18.86 11.74
CA SER A 54 15.60 19.37 10.83
C SER A 54 16.22 19.66 9.47
N PHE A 55 15.61 19.19 8.38
CA PHE A 55 15.95 19.69 7.04
C PHE A 55 14.74 20.30 6.35
N SER A 56 14.86 21.60 6.10
CA SER A 56 14.03 22.41 5.22
C SER A 56 14.11 21.86 3.78
N CYS A 57 12.96 21.70 3.14
CA CYS A 57 12.88 21.31 1.73
C CYS A 57 12.72 22.56 0.87
N GLU A 58 13.83 23.09 0.36
CA GLU A 58 13.78 24.02 -0.77
C GLU A 58 14.82 23.63 -1.82
N SER A 59 14.31 23.46 -3.05
CA SER A 59 15.00 23.36 -4.34
C SER A 59 15.70 22.04 -4.72
N LEU A 60 14.94 21.12 -5.32
CA LEU A 60 15.44 20.26 -6.40
C LEU A 60 14.39 20.22 -7.53
N ILE A 61 14.25 21.34 -8.24
CA ILE A 61 13.67 21.34 -9.59
C ILE A 61 14.83 20.96 -10.51
N VAL A 62 14.90 19.69 -10.92
CA VAL A 62 15.76 19.27 -12.02
C VAL A 62 14.89 19.20 -13.26
N ASN A 63 15.23 20.02 -14.25
CA ASN A 63 14.54 20.14 -15.54
C ASN A 63 14.42 18.77 -16.22
N SER A 64 13.20 18.23 -16.31
CA SER A 64 12.88 16.99 -17.02
C SER A 64 12.75 17.18 -18.54
N THR A 65 13.64 17.95 -19.16
CA THR A 65 13.65 18.15 -20.61
C THR A 65 14.99 17.66 -21.14
N GLU A 66 14.94 16.50 -21.80
CA GLU A 66 15.92 15.88 -22.70
C GLU A 66 16.34 14.46 -22.30
N VAL A 67 15.47 13.46 -22.59
CA VAL A 67 15.90 12.24 -23.27
C VAL A 67 14.70 11.68 -24.07
N LEU A 68 14.45 12.24 -25.26
CA LEU A 68 13.68 11.55 -26.30
C LEU A 68 14.69 11.09 -27.35
N SER A 69 15.03 9.80 -27.36
CA SER A 69 15.58 9.21 -28.58
C SER A 69 15.28 7.71 -28.68
N HIS A 70 14.63 7.39 -29.80
CA HIS A 70 14.33 6.09 -30.39
C HIS A 70 13.18 5.26 -29.79
N GLU A 71 11.95 5.68 -30.09
CA GLU A 71 10.80 4.77 -30.10
C GLU A 71 10.75 3.99 -31.42
N ASN A 72 10.90 2.66 -31.34
CA ASN A 72 10.33 1.74 -32.34
C ASN A 72 8.81 1.66 -32.06
N PRO A 73 7.92 1.98 -33.02
CA PRO A 73 6.48 2.10 -32.79
C PRO A 73 5.73 0.76 -32.69
N SER A 74 6.39 -0.32 -32.23
CA SER A 74 5.83 -1.69 -32.26
C SER A 74 5.77 -2.40 -30.91
N LYS A 75 6.12 -1.75 -29.80
CA LYS A 75 5.81 -2.23 -28.45
C LYS A 75 4.78 -1.27 -27.85
N ALA A 76 3.52 -1.67 -27.79
CA ALA A 76 2.60 -1.05 -26.85
C ALA A 76 3.32 -1.02 -25.49
N SER A 77 3.52 0.18 -24.93
CA SER A 77 4.24 0.36 -23.67
C SER A 77 3.51 -0.47 -22.62
N LEU A 78 4.13 -1.58 -22.19
CA LEU A 78 3.55 -2.45 -21.19
C LEU A 78 3.43 -1.65 -19.89
N GLY A 79 2.24 -1.60 -19.27
CA GLY A 79 2.08 -0.90 -18.00
C GLY A 79 3.05 -1.40 -16.94
N GLY A 80 3.50 -0.51 -16.05
CA GLY A 80 4.52 -0.83 -15.04
C GLY A 80 4.03 -1.86 -14.02
N CYS A 81 2.74 -1.84 -13.67
CA CYS A 81 2.14 -2.85 -12.81
C CYS A 81 0.65 -3.14 -13.12
N VAL A 82 0.16 -4.26 -12.62
CA VAL A 82 -1.24 -4.69 -12.71
C VAL A 82 -1.87 -4.62 -11.33
N TRP A 83 -3.03 -3.99 -11.26
CA TRP A 83 -3.85 -3.91 -10.07
C TRP A 83 -5.01 -4.88 -10.17
N ASP A 84 -5.38 -5.47 -9.05
CA ASP A 84 -6.67 -6.11 -8.83
C ASP A 84 -7.32 -5.45 -7.61
N ILE A 85 -8.44 -4.75 -7.79
CA ILE A 85 -9.19 -4.11 -6.71
C ILE A 85 -10.53 -4.81 -6.53
N PHE A 86 -10.78 -5.34 -5.34
CA PHE A 86 -12.00 -6.02 -4.98
C PHE A 86 -13.00 -5.05 -4.36
N ARG A 87 -14.29 -5.28 -4.62
CA ARG A 87 -15.35 -4.50 -4.02
C ARG A 87 -15.41 -4.77 -2.52
N ARG A 88 -15.61 -3.73 -1.73
CA ARG A 88 -15.80 -3.83 -0.29
C ARG A 88 -16.97 -4.75 0.08
N GLN A 89 -18.04 -4.75 -0.71
CA GLN A 89 -19.23 -5.58 -0.47
C GLN A 89 -18.93 -7.09 -0.60
N ASP A 90 -17.88 -7.45 -1.35
CA ASP A 90 -17.51 -8.85 -1.58
C ASP A 90 -16.56 -9.40 -0.49
N ILE A 91 -16.13 -8.58 0.47
CA ILE A 91 -15.22 -8.99 1.56
C ILE A 91 -15.67 -10.26 2.28
N PRO A 92 -16.95 -10.45 2.66
CA PRO A 92 -17.37 -11.68 3.34
C PRO A 92 -17.11 -12.93 2.50
N LYS A 93 -17.45 -12.87 1.20
CA LYS A 93 -17.24 -13.97 0.25
C LYS A 93 -15.76 -14.22 -0.04
N LEU A 94 -15.01 -13.14 -0.24
CA LEU A 94 -13.55 -13.21 -0.44
C LEU A 94 -12.85 -13.81 0.78
N THR A 95 -13.24 -13.39 1.99
CA THR A 95 -12.71 -13.91 3.25
C THR A 95 -12.99 -15.40 3.39
N GLU A 96 -14.21 -15.83 3.07
CA GLU A 96 -14.60 -17.24 3.10
C GLU A 96 -13.77 -18.08 2.10
N TYR A 97 -13.63 -17.59 0.86
CA TYR A 97 -12.76 -18.23 -0.13
C TYR A 97 -11.33 -18.37 0.39
N LEU A 98 -10.74 -17.31 0.91
CA LEU A 98 -9.36 -17.35 1.40
C LEU A 98 -9.20 -18.31 2.58
N ARG A 99 -10.15 -18.33 3.52
CA ARG A 99 -10.14 -19.29 4.65
C ARG A 99 -10.27 -20.75 4.20
N ARG A 100 -10.99 -21.00 3.12
CA ARG A 100 -11.14 -22.35 2.58
C ARG A 100 -9.88 -22.80 1.84
N HIS A 101 -9.25 -21.89 1.10
CA HIS A 101 -8.20 -22.22 0.13
C HIS A 101 -6.78 -21.83 0.56
N TRP A 102 -6.55 -21.21 1.73
CA TRP A 102 -5.23 -20.69 2.12
C TRP A 102 -4.08 -21.72 2.02
N LYS A 103 -4.36 -23.00 2.27
CA LYS A 103 -3.37 -24.10 2.15
C LYS A 103 -2.91 -24.37 0.72
N GLU A 104 -3.60 -23.84 -0.28
CA GLU A 104 -3.21 -23.92 -1.70
C GLU A 104 -2.21 -22.82 -2.09
N PHE A 105 -2.14 -21.74 -1.31
CA PHE A 105 -1.21 -20.64 -1.55
C PHE A 105 0.19 -21.02 -1.06
N ARG A 106 1.19 -20.37 -1.64
CA ARG A 106 2.60 -20.55 -1.30
C ARG A 106 3.25 -19.18 -1.10
N HIS A 107 4.29 -19.14 -0.29
CA HIS A 107 5.20 -18.01 -0.26
C HIS A 107 5.97 -17.90 -1.59
N PHE A 108 6.66 -16.78 -1.79
CA PHE A 108 7.44 -16.54 -3.01
C PHE A 108 8.52 -17.59 -3.24
N ASP A 109 9.16 -18.06 -2.18
CA ASP A 109 10.15 -19.15 -2.20
C ASP A 109 9.53 -20.55 -2.39
N GLN A 110 8.23 -20.61 -2.69
CA GLN A 110 7.43 -21.81 -2.88
C GLN A 110 7.18 -22.62 -1.60
N SER A 111 7.59 -22.12 -0.44
CA SER A 111 7.28 -22.76 0.84
C SER A 111 5.77 -22.68 1.15
N PRO A 112 5.21 -23.68 1.87
CA PRO A 112 3.83 -23.65 2.30
C PRO A 112 3.59 -22.51 3.30
N ILE A 113 2.37 -21.96 3.29
CA ILE A 113 1.94 -21.05 4.35
C ILE A 113 1.59 -21.89 5.57
N ASP A 114 2.16 -21.57 6.73
CA ASP A 114 1.97 -22.35 7.97
C ASP A 114 0.69 -21.97 8.73
N SER A 115 0.34 -20.69 8.74
CA SER A 115 -0.86 -20.20 9.41
C SER A 115 -1.34 -18.87 8.82
N VAL A 116 -2.62 -18.59 9.01
CA VAL A 116 -3.27 -17.32 8.63
C VAL A 116 -4.14 -16.87 9.80
N ILE A 117 -3.81 -15.72 10.39
CA ILE A 117 -4.59 -15.06 11.44
C ILE A 117 -5.78 -14.34 10.79
N HIS A 118 -5.50 -13.48 9.81
CA HIS A 118 -6.51 -12.78 9.05
C HIS A 118 -6.18 -12.80 7.54
N PRO A 119 -7.02 -13.44 6.71
CA PRO A 119 -6.70 -13.72 5.31
C PRO A 119 -6.44 -12.48 4.43
N ILE A 120 -6.96 -11.32 4.83
CA ILE A 120 -6.75 -10.04 4.11
C ILE A 120 -5.72 -9.15 4.83
N HIS A 121 -5.57 -9.25 6.16
CA HIS A 121 -4.79 -8.27 6.93
C HIS A 121 -3.36 -8.75 7.21
N ASP A 122 -3.14 -10.06 7.13
CA ASP A 122 -1.81 -10.68 7.17
C ASP A 122 -0.98 -10.28 5.94
N GLN A 123 -1.66 -9.98 4.81
CA GLN A 123 -1.05 -9.63 3.52
C GLN A 123 -0.05 -10.70 3.06
N THR A 124 -0.43 -11.97 3.17
CA THR A 124 0.36 -13.15 2.78
C THR A 124 -0.18 -13.85 1.54
N LEU A 125 -1.46 -13.60 1.19
CA LEU A 125 -2.16 -14.30 0.11
C LEU A 125 -2.25 -13.42 -1.15
N PHE A 126 -1.83 -13.96 -2.30
CA PHE A 126 -1.95 -13.33 -3.62
C PHE A 126 -2.77 -14.22 -4.56
N LEU A 127 -3.87 -13.69 -5.09
CA LEU A 127 -4.74 -14.43 -6.02
C LEU A 127 -4.16 -14.37 -7.43
N ASP A 128 -3.52 -15.46 -7.83
CA ASP A 128 -3.11 -15.66 -9.22
C ASP A 128 -4.33 -15.83 -10.16
N LYS A 129 -4.05 -16.07 -11.44
CA LYS A 129 -5.10 -16.28 -12.45
C LYS A 129 -6.02 -17.46 -12.09
N ARG A 130 -5.49 -18.53 -11.51
CA ARG A 130 -6.25 -19.73 -11.12
C ARG A 130 -7.20 -19.40 -9.97
N HIS A 131 -6.69 -18.77 -8.91
CA HIS A 131 -7.48 -18.36 -7.76
C HIS A 131 -8.57 -17.35 -8.13
N LYS A 132 -8.26 -16.37 -8.99
CA LYS A 132 -9.29 -15.42 -9.48
C LYS A 132 -10.40 -16.11 -10.25
N GLN A 133 -10.07 -17.06 -11.13
CA GLN A 133 -11.08 -17.84 -11.86
C GLN A 133 -11.93 -18.70 -10.93
N GLN A 134 -11.32 -19.31 -9.92
CA GLN A 134 -12.03 -20.14 -8.95
C GLN A 134 -12.94 -19.31 -8.04
N LEU A 135 -12.47 -18.18 -7.53
CA LEU A 135 -13.27 -17.22 -6.77
C LEU A 135 -14.51 -16.77 -7.56
N LYS A 136 -14.35 -16.46 -8.86
CA LYS A 136 -15.47 -16.11 -9.72
C LYS A 136 -16.47 -17.26 -9.88
N LYS A 137 -16.00 -18.49 -10.05
CA LYS A 137 -16.87 -19.67 -10.19
C LYS A 137 -17.64 -19.99 -8.92
N GLU A 138 -16.99 -19.95 -7.77
CA GLU A 138 -17.58 -20.41 -6.50
C GLU A 138 -18.41 -19.33 -5.80
N TYR A 139 -18.00 -18.06 -5.90
CA TYR A 139 -18.60 -16.96 -5.12
C TYR A 139 -19.18 -15.83 -6.00
N ASN A 140 -19.00 -15.91 -7.32
CA ASN A 140 -19.32 -14.84 -8.27
C ASN A 140 -18.62 -13.50 -7.94
N VAL A 141 -17.39 -13.58 -7.44
CA VAL A 141 -16.56 -12.41 -7.11
C VAL A 141 -15.40 -12.33 -8.09
N GLU A 142 -15.16 -11.15 -8.64
CA GLU A 142 -13.97 -10.84 -9.44
C GLU A 142 -13.46 -9.43 -9.12
N PRO A 143 -12.14 -9.21 -9.18
CA PRO A 143 -11.59 -7.88 -9.02
C PRO A 143 -11.81 -7.03 -10.28
N TRP A 144 -11.77 -5.72 -10.10
CA TRP A 144 -11.45 -4.81 -11.19
C TRP A 144 -9.95 -4.90 -11.47
N SER A 145 -9.59 -5.48 -12.63
CA SER A 145 -8.19 -5.65 -13.06
C SER A 145 -7.79 -4.60 -14.10
N PHE A 146 -6.67 -3.90 -13.88
CA PHE A 146 -6.18 -2.89 -14.83
C PHE A 146 -4.67 -2.68 -14.73
N GLU A 147 -4.09 -2.07 -15.77
CA GLU A 147 -2.66 -1.72 -15.82
C GLU A 147 -2.47 -0.27 -15.40
N GLN A 148 -1.44 -0.02 -14.58
CA GLN A 148 -1.00 1.33 -14.23
C GLN A 148 0.30 1.65 -15.00
N HIS A 149 0.29 2.76 -15.72
CA HIS A 149 1.40 3.31 -16.48
C HIS A 149 2.15 4.38 -15.66
N LEU A 150 3.35 4.72 -16.12
CA LEU A 150 4.18 5.75 -15.49
C LEU A 150 3.41 7.07 -15.37
N GLY A 151 3.47 7.69 -14.19
CA GLY A 151 2.83 8.98 -13.92
C GLY A 151 1.35 8.88 -13.53
N GLU A 152 0.69 7.73 -13.76
CA GLU A 152 -0.70 7.52 -13.35
C GLU A 152 -0.82 7.39 -11.83
N ALA A 153 -1.92 7.91 -11.29
CA ALA A 153 -2.30 7.77 -9.90
C ALA A 153 -3.52 6.86 -9.76
N VAL A 154 -3.44 5.88 -8.86
CA VAL A 154 -4.54 4.97 -8.54
C VAL A 154 -5.19 5.40 -7.24
N PHE A 155 -6.50 5.63 -7.27
CA PHE A 155 -7.31 5.89 -6.09
C PHE A 155 -7.97 4.60 -5.61
N ILE A 156 -7.75 4.27 -4.33
CA ILE A 156 -8.31 3.08 -3.68
C ILE A 156 -9.26 3.56 -2.57
N PRO A 157 -10.57 3.32 -2.71
CA PRO A 157 -11.54 3.61 -1.65
C PRO A 157 -11.21 2.84 -0.36
N ALA A 158 -11.60 3.40 0.79
CA ALA A 158 -11.38 2.73 2.08
C ALA A 158 -11.98 1.32 2.07
N GLY A 159 -11.29 0.36 2.66
CA GLY A 159 -11.82 -1.00 2.86
C GLY A 159 -11.93 -1.84 1.60
N CYS A 160 -11.52 -1.37 0.43
CA CYS A 160 -11.43 -2.23 -0.76
C CYS A 160 -10.14 -3.08 -0.69
N PRO A 161 -10.24 -4.42 -0.62
CA PRO A 161 -9.06 -5.27 -0.72
C PRO A 161 -8.41 -5.10 -2.10
N HIS A 162 -7.09 -5.03 -2.15
CA HIS A 162 -6.38 -4.91 -3.41
C HIS A 162 -5.05 -5.66 -3.38
N GLN A 163 -4.58 -6.09 -4.55
CA GLN A 163 -3.26 -6.68 -4.74
C GLN A 163 -2.61 -6.08 -6.00
N VAL A 164 -1.29 -6.10 -6.05
CA VAL A 164 -0.50 -5.50 -7.14
C VAL A 164 0.53 -6.50 -7.63
N ARG A 165 0.71 -6.58 -8.93
CA ARG A 165 1.82 -7.32 -9.56
C ARG A 165 2.60 -6.40 -10.48
N ASN A 166 3.87 -6.15 -10.15
CA ASN A 166 4.75 -5.37 -11.02
C ASN A 166 5.13 -6.20 -12.25
N ARG A 167 5.13 -5.54 -13.41
CA ARG A 167 5.66 -6.09 -14.66
C ARG A 167 7.07 -5.58 -14.96
N GLN A 168 7.46 -4.48 -14.32
CA GLN A 168 8.75 -3.80 -14.43
C GLN A 168 9.23 -3.36 -13.05
N SER A 169 10.50 -2.96 -12.91
CA SER A 169 11.01 -2.32 -11.71
C SER A 169 10.23 -1.01 -11.45
N CYS A 170 9.56 -0.91 -10.29
CA CYS A 170 8.62 0.17 -9.98
C CYS A 170 8.92 0.81 -8.63
N ILE A 171 8.91 2.14 -8.57
CA ILE A 171 8.79 2.91 -7.33
C ILE A 171 7.35 3.40 -7.21
N LYS A 172 6.76 3.30 -6.02
CA LYS A 172 5.41 3.81 -5.79
C LYS A 172 5.42 4.72 -4.57
N VAL A 173 4.78 5.87 -4.70
CA VAL A 173 4.50 6.76 -3.58
C VAL A 173 3.03 6.64 -3.24
N ALA A 174 2.74 6.27 -2.01
CA ALA A 174 1.39 6.14 -1.50
C ALA A 174 1.12 7.21 -0.44
N LEU A 175 -0.03 7.86 -0.53
CA LEU A 175 -0.53 8.78 0.49
C LEU A 175 -1.89 8.29 0.98
N ASP A 176 -2.01 8.14 2.30
CA ASP A 176 -3.26 7.80 2.96
C ASP A 176 -4.05 9.09 3.23
N PHE A 177 -5.36 9.07 3.02
CA PHE A 177 -6.23 10.21 3.28
C PHE A 177 -7.61 9.75 3.80
N VAL A 178 -8.41 10.70 4.28
CA VAL A 178 -9.79 10.47 4.72
C VAL A 178 -10.70 11.45 3.99
N SER A 179 -11.51 10.95 3.06
CA SER A 179 -12.59 11.73 2.46
C SER A 179 -13.85 11.68 3.34
N PRO A 180 -14.67 12.75 3.37
CA PRO A 180 -15.96 12.74 4.07
C PRO A 180 -16.86 11.55 3.69
N GLU A 181 -16.89 11.18 2.41
CA GLU A 181 -17.70 10.09 1.86
C GLU A 181 -17.29 8.71 2.39
N ASN A 182 -16.02 8.55 2.80
CA ASN A 182 -15.49 7.29 3.33
C ASN A 182 -15.28 7.31 4.84
N LEU A 183 -15.62 8.40 5.54
CA LEU A 183 -15.35 8.56 6.97
C LEU A 183 -15.89 7.40 7.80
N TRP A 184 -17.16 7.02 7.56
CA TRP A 184 -17.81 5.91 8.26
C TRP A 184 -17.09 4.58 8.06
N GLU A 185 -16.58 4.36 6.84
CA GLU A 185 -15.80 3.16 6.56
C GLU A 185 -14.46 3.17 7.29
N CYS A 186 -13.75 4.30 7.26
CA CYS A 186 -12.48 4.43 7.96
C CYS A 186 -12.66 4.17 9.47
N VAL A 187 -13.74 4.69 10.08
CA VAL A 187 -14.09 4.37 11.48
C VAL A 187 -14.36 2.88 11.67
N ARG A 188 -15.16 2.25 10.80
CA ARG A 188 -15.46 0.81 10.84
C ARG A 188 -14.19 -0.03 10.78
N LEU A 189 -13.28 0.29 9.85
CA LEU A 189 -11.99 -0.39 9.68
C LEU A 189 -11.09 -0.22 10.90
N THR A 190 -11.04 0.98 11.49
CA THR A 190 -10.31 1.21 12.74
C THR A 190 -10.82 0.29 13.87
N GLU A 191 -12.13 0.07 13.98
CA GLU A 191 -12.67 -0.88 14.96
C GLU A 191 -12.33 -2.34 14.61
N GLU A 192 -12.39 -2.72 13.33
CA GLU A 192 -12.01 -4.06 12.87
C GLU A 192 -10.55 -4.38 13.19
N PHE A 193 -9.63 -3.44 12.92
CA PHE A 193 -8.21 -3.60 13.24
C PHE A 193 -7.95 -3.75 14.74
N ARG A 194 -8.76 -3.11 15.60
CA ARG A 194 -8.61 -3.23 17.06
C ARG A 194 -8.91 -4.64 17.58
N LEU A 195 -9.73 -5.41 16.86
CA LEU A 195 -10.05 -6.79 17.20
C LEU A 195 -8.90 -7.77 16.89
N LEU A 196 -7.92 -7.36 16.07
CA LEU A 196 -6.75 -8.19 15.76
C LEU A 196 -5.88 -8.42 17.02
N PRO A 197 -5.04 -9.47 17.06
CA PRO A 197 -4.12 -9.70 18.17
C PRO A 197 -3.20 -8.50 18.45
N LYS A 198 -2.79 -8.28 19.71
CA LYS A 198 -1.97 -7.11 20.10
C LYS A 198 -0.70 -6.93 19.28
N ILE A 199 -0.08 -8.03 18.88
CA ILE A 199 1.18 -8.08 18.11
C ILE A 199 0.95 -8.03 16.58
N HIS A 200 -0.30 -7.96 16.13
CA HIS A 200 -0.61 -7.99 14.70
C HIS A 200 -0.30 -6.64 14.04
N ARG A 201 0.47 -6.64 12.95
CA ARG A 201 0.96 -5.42 12.27
C ARG A 201 -0.15 -4.44 11.86
N ALA A 202 -1.29 -4.97 11.40
CA ALA A 202 -2.42 -4.15 10.95
C ALA A 202 -3.23 -3.52 12.09
N LYS A 203 -2.92 -3.83 13.36
CA LYS A 203 -3.63 -3.28 14.53
C LYS A 203 -3.31 -1.80 14.79
N GLU A 204 -2.19 -1.30 14.26
CA GLU A 204 -1.79 0.09 14.40
C GLU A 204 -2.82 1.05 13.78
N ASP A 205 -3.30 2.02 14.56
CA ASP A 205 -4.25 3.04 14.09
C ASP A 205 -3.50 4.15 13.33
N LYS A 206 -3.18 3.87 12.05
CA LYS A 206 -2.34 4.76 11.22
C LYS A 206 -3.00 6.08 10.86
N LEU A 207 -4.33 6.11 10.75
CA LEU A 207 -5.07 7.32 10.36
C LEU A 207 -5.50 8.16 11.56
N GLU A 208 -5.66 7.57 12.75
CA GLU A 208 -6.18 8.23 13.94
C GLU A 208 -7.51 8.99 13.67
N VAL A 209 -8.44 8.41 12.91
CA VAL A 209 -9.67 9.10 12.42
C VAL A 209 -10.47 9.77 13.54
N LYS A 210 -10.55 9.13 14.71
CA LYS A 210 -11.23 9.69 15.89
C LYS A 210 -10.58 10.99 16.38
N LYS A 211 -9.25 11.07 16.33
CA LYS A 211 -8.47 12.25 16.70
C LYS A 211 -8.72 13.37 15.70
N MET A 212 -8.71 13.06 14.40
CA MET A 212 -9.08 14.02 13.35
C MET A 212 -10.47 14.63 13.59
N ALA A 213 -11.47 13.80 13.95
CA ALA A 213 -12.81 14.27 14.26
C ALA A 213 -12.85 15.22 15.48
N VAL A 214 -12.09 14.91 16.54
CA VAL A 214 -11.98 15.79 17.72
C VAL A 214 -11.35 17.13 17.34
N TYR A 215 -10.26 17.13 16.59
CA TYR A 215 -9.61 18.38 16.15
C TYR A 215 -10.51 19.20 15.21
N ALA A 216 -11.25 18.55 14.31
CA ALA A 216 -12.21 19.22 13.45
C ALA A 216 -13.34 19.90 14.27
N MET A 217 -13.85 19.22 15.30
CA MET A 217 -14.85 19.80 16.21
C MET A 217 -14.28 21.00 17.01
N VAL A 218 -13.06 20.88 17.52
CA VAL A 218 -12.39 21.98 18.24
C VAL A 218 -12.20 23.20 17.33
N ALA A 219 -11.78 22.97 16.07
CA ALA A 219 -11.63 24.03 15.08
C ALA A 219 -12.97 24.71 14.77
N ALA A 220 -14.04 23.94 14.53
CA ALA A 220 -15.38 24.48 14.27
C ALA A 220 -15.92 25.31 15.45
N ILE A 221 -15.73 24.85 16.69
CA ILE A 221 -16.14 25.61 17.89
C ILE A 221 -15.37 26.92 18.00
N LYS A 222 -14.08 26.92 17.68
CA LYS A 222 -13.26 28.14 17.69
C LYS A 222 -13.78 29.15 16.66
N GLU A 223 -14.01 28.70 15.44
CA GLU A 223 -14.52 29.56 14.36
C GLU A 223 -15.89 30.17 14.71
N LEU A 224 -16.81 29.40 15.29
CA LEU A 224 -18.10 29.90 15.75
C LEU A 224 -17.98 30.95 16.86
N LYS A 225 -17.00 30.79 17.78
CA LYS A 225 -16.74 31.79 18.83
C LYS A 225 -16.20 33.09 18.23
N ASP A 226 -15.26 32.98 17.29
CA ASP A 226 -14.63 34.12 16.64
C ASP A 226 -15.68 34.95 15.84
N LEU A 227 -16.58 34.28 15.13
CA LEU A 227 -17.71 34.92 14.43
C LEU A 227 -18.66 35.64 15.39
N ASN A 228 -19.00 35.01 16.52
CA ASN A 228 -19.87 35.61 17.53
C ASN A 228 -19.23 36.81 18.24
N SER A 229 -17.90 36.82 18.42
CA SER A 229 -17.20 37.99 18.96
C SER A 229 -17.08 39.13 17.97
N ASN A 230 -17.04 38.86 16.66
CA ASN A 230 -16.95 39.88 15.60
C ASN A 230 -18.31 40.48 15.21
N THR A 231 -19.42 39.91 15.71
CA THR A 231 -20.79 40.39 15.44
C THR A 231 -21.34 41.27 16.59
N ARG A 232 -20.52 41.57 17.60
CA ARG A 232 -20.83 42.53 18.69
C ARG A 232 -19.98 43.78 18.55
#